data_AF-A0A645DS59-F1
#
_entry.id   AF-A0A645DS59-F1
#
_cell.length_a   1.000
_cell.length_b   1.000
_cell.length_c   1.000
_cell.angle_alpha   90.00
_cell.angle_beta   90.00
_cell.angle_gamma   90.00
#
_symmetry.space_group_name_H-M   'P 1'
#
loop_
_entity.id
_entity.type
_entity.pdbx_description
1 polymer ?
#
loop_
_entity_poly.entity_id
_entity_poly.type
_entity_poly.pdbx_seq_one_letter_code
_entity_poly.pdbx_strand_id
1 'polypeptide(L)'
;MPVDESDSNSSHYSTIPLGIIIGDDFILTVCSTQTKILNDFIVGHIKDFYTFKKTRFILQILYKNASYYLYYLRRINKMTSVIEREVTKSMKNKELIQLLELEKSLVYFSTSLKAIELVLNKMVRTNSIKKYPDDEDLLEDVIVENKQALEMATIYGDILSRVMDAFSAIISNNQNNVMQFLTSVTLITTIPTIVSGFFGMNVGGIPYGNDINGFWIVMLITTLICLVVTFFMSRNKLL
;
A
#
# COMPACT_ATOMS: atom_id res chain seq x y z
N MET A 1 1.03 21.66 -0.08
CA MET A 1 0.08 21.58 -1.22
C MET A 1 0.21 20.23 -1.88
N PRO A 2 -0.88 19.53 -2.24
CA PRO A 2 -0.78 18.24 -2.89
C PRO A 2 -0.42 18.41 -4.36
N VAL A 3 0.44 17.52 -4.84
CA VAL A 3 0.86 17.45 -6.25
C VAL A 3 0.67 16.02 -6.75
N ASP A 4 0.19 15.95 -7.99
CA ASP A 4 0.06 14.71 -8.73
C ASP A 4 1.32 14.55 -9.58
N GLU A 5 2.18 13.60 -9.18
CA GLU A 5 3.39 13.20 -9.90
C GLU A 5 3.19 11.85 -10.58
N SER A 6 1.92 11.46 -10.81
CA SER A 6 1.62 10.20 -11.46
C SER A 6 2.04 10.21 -12.93
N ASP A 7 2.63 9.10 -13.34
CA ASP A 7 3.07 8.80 -14.70
C ASP A 7 2.41 7.50 -15.17
N SER A 8 2.58 7.15 -16.45
CA SER A 8 1.94 5.95 -17.06
C SER A 8 2.17 4.63 -16.30
N ASN A 9 3.24 4.54 -15.49
CA ASN A 9 3.62 3.35 -14.73
C ASN A 9 3.56 3.52 -13.20
N SER A 10 3.41 4.74 -12.67
CA SER A 10 3.51 5.03 -11.24
C SER A 10 2.45 6.01 -10.78
N SER A 11 1.63 5.62 -9.81
CA SER A 11 0.65 6.49 -9.17
C SER A 11 1.23 7.07 -7.88
N HIS A 12 2.04 8.13 -8.00
CA HIS A 12 2.65 8.79 -6.84
C HIS A 12 2.07 10.20 -6.63
N TYR A 13 1.72 10.51 -5.38
CA TYR A 13 1.34 11.85 -4.98
C TYR A 13 2.27 12.35 -3.88
N SER A 14 2.67 13.61 -4.01
CA SER A 14 3.60 14.26 -3.10
C SER A 14 2.99 15.52 -2.49
N THR A 15 3.73 16.17 -1.58
CA THR A 15 3.36 17.47 -1.05
C THR A 15 4.51 18.45 -1.18
N ILE A 16 4.19 19.69 -1.60
CA ILE A 16 5.15 20.78 -1.76
C ILE A 16 4.82 21.89 -0.75
N PRO A 17 5.82 22.47 -0.06
CA PRO A 17 5.58 23.58 0.86
C PRO A 17 5.11 24.84 0.10
N LEU A 18 4.20 25.59 0.73
CA LEU A 18 3.80 26.92 0.31
C LEU A 18 4.04 27.88 1.47
N GLY A 19 4.96 28.83 1.28
CA GLY A 19 5.12 29.97 2.17
C GLY A 19 4.16 31.08 1.76
N ILE A 20 3.47 31.68 2.74
CA ILE A 20 2.65 32.88 2.54
C ILE A 20 3.12 33.93 3.54
N ILE A 21 3.56 35.09 3.04
CA ILE A 21 4.02 36.22 3.84
C ILE A 21 3.09 37.40 3.57
N ILE A 22 2.55 37.97 4.64
CA ILE A 22 1.67 39.14 4.60
C ILE A 22 2.50 40.36 5.02
N GLY A 23 2.67 41.31 4.10
CA GLY A 23 3.17 42.65 4.42
C GLY A 23 2.03 43.66 4.49
N ASP A 24 2.33 44.93 4.78
CA ASP A 24 1.33 45.99 4.93
C ASP A 24 0.56 46.28 3.62
N ASP A 25 1.22 46.19 2.47
CA ASP A 25 0.64 46.48 1.15
C ASP A 25 0.71 45.30 0.16
N PHE A 26 1.38 44.20 0.52
CA PHE A 26 1.57 43.06 -0.38
C PHE A 26 1.29 41.71 0.28
N ILE A 27 1.08 40.69 -0.55
CA ILE A 27 1.10 39.28 -0.18
C ILE A 27 2.13 38.61 -1.07
N LEU A 28 3.08 37.92 -0.46
CA LEU A 28 4.09 37.14 -1.16
C LEU A 28 3.82 35.65 -0.94
N THR A 29 3.73 34.90 -2.03
CA THR A 29 3.66 33.44 -2.00
C THR A 29 4.96 32.85 -2.54
N VAL A 30 5.53 31.88 -1.83
CA VAL A 30 6.80 31.24 -2.18
C VAL A 30 6.57 29.73 -2.25
N CYS A 31 6.82 29.14 -3.41
CA CYS A 31 6.69 27.71 -3.64
C CYS A 31 7.85 27.22 -4.52
N SER A 32 8.35 26.02 -4.26
CA SER A 32 9.47 25.45 -5.02
C SER A 32 9.11 25.07 -6.45
N THR A 33 7.82 24.83 -6.72
CA THR A 33 7.32 24.38 -8.03
C THR A 33 6.00 25.05 -8.32
N GLN A 34 5.72 25.30 -9.60
CA GLN A 34 4.43 25.84 -10.01
C GLN A 34 3.33 24.78 -9.84
N THR A 35 2.30 25.11 -9.06
CA THR A 35 1.20 24.18 -8.75
C THR A 35 -0.07 24.56 -9.52
N LYS A 36 -0.90 23.56 -9.83
CA LYS A 36 -2.23 23.78 -10.44
C LYS A 36 -3.09 24.73 -9.60
N ILE A 37 -2.96 24.66 -8.27
CA ILE A 37 -3.70 25.51 -7.35
C ILE A 37 -3.37 26.97 -7.57
N LEU A 38 -2.08 27.34 -7.62
CA LEU A 38 -1.67 28.73 -7.84
C LEU A 38 -1.99 29.19 -9.27
N ASN A 39 -1.90 28.31 -10.27
CA ASN A 39 -2.29 28.62 -11.65
C ASN A 39 -3.76 29.02 -11.78
N ASP A 40 -4.66 28.37 -11.01
CA ASP A 40 -6.09 28.73 -11.02
C ASP A 40 -6.32 30.19 -10.60
N PHE A 41 -5.46 30.75 -9.71
CA PHE A 41 -5.49 32.17 -9.33
C PHE A 41 -4.87 33.07 -10.40
N ILE A 42 -3.76 32.66 -11.01
CA ILE A 42 -3.04 33.45 -12.04
C ILE A 42 -3.91 33.64 -13.30
N VAL A 43 -4.61 32.58 -13.73
CA VAL A 43 -5.41 32.58 -14.97
C VAL A 43 -6.79 33.23 -14.78
N GLY A 44 -7.17 33.59 -13.54
CA GLY A 44 -8.44 34.25 -13.25
C GLY A 44 -9.64 33.30 -13.22
N HIS A 45 -9.43 32.00 -12.98
CA HIS A 45 -10.52 31.02 -12.84
C HIS A 45 -11.30 31.15 -11.53
N ILE A 46 -10.86 32.03 -10.63
CA ILE A 46 -11.46 32.23 -9.32
C ILE A 46 -12.26 33.53 -9.33
N LYS A 47 -13.58 33.37 -9.20
CA LYS A 47 -14.53 34.49 -9.09
C LYS A 47 -14.29 35.26 -7.78
N ASP A 48 -14.54 36.57 -7.79
CA ASP A 48 -14.41 37.46 -6.62
C ASP A 48 -13.01 37.45 -5.97
N PHE A 49 -11.98 37.31 -6.81
CA PHE A 49 -10.58 37.42 -6.40
C PHE A 49 -10.17 38.89 -6.27
N TYR A 50 -9.90 39.33 -5.03
CA TYR A 50 -9.47 40.68 -4.71
C TYR A 50 -8.21 40.66 -3.84
N THR A 51 -7.08 41.14 -4.38
CA THR A 51 -5.77 41.14 -3.70
C THR A 51 -5.73 42.01 -2.45
N PHE A 52 -6.61 43.01 -2.34
CA PHE A 52 -6.75 43.86 -1.16
C PHE A 52 -7.44 43.15 0.02
N LYS A 53 -8.22 42.08 -0.22
CA LYS A 53 -8.83 41.25 0.83
C LYS A 53 -7.87 40.10 1.21
N LYS A 54 -6.80 40.44 1.94
CA LYS A 54 -5.68 39.52 2.21
C LYS A 54 -6.08 38.24 2.92
N THR A 55 -6.94 38.34 3.94
CA THR A 55 -7.49 37.18 4.67
C THR A 55 -8.24 36.26 3.72
N ARG A 56 -9.19 36.82 2.95
CA ARG A 56 -10.00 36.08 1.99
C ARG A 56 -9.15 35.36 0.95
N PHE A 57 -8.10 36.00 0.45
CA PHE A 57 -7.20 35.36 -0.52
C PHE A 57 -6.52 34.11 0.06
N ILE A 58 -6.03 34.18 1.29
CA ILE A 58 -5.40 33.02 1.95
C ILE A 58 -6.43 31.91 2.15
N LEU A 59 -7.63 32.25 2.63
CA LEU A 59 -8.70 31.28 2.83
C LEU A 59 -9.14 30.63 1.51
N GLN A 60 -9.20 31.39 0.41
CA GLN A 60 -9.47 30.84 -0.93
C GLN A 60 -8.38 29.86 -1.38
N ILE A 61 -7.10 30.17 -1.13
CA ILE A 61 -5.98 29.24 -1.42
C ILE A 61 -6.15 27.95 -0.61
N LEU A 62 -6.44 28.07 0.70
CA LEU A 62 -6.60 26.92 1.59
C LEU A 62 -7.85 26.11 1.23
N TYR A 63 -8.95 26.75 0.85
CA TYR A 63 -10.18 26.09 0.40
C TYR A 63 -9.89 25.25 -0.84
N LYS A 64 -9.28 25.88 -1.85
CA LYS A 64 -8.90 25.18 -3.08
C LYS A 64 -7.92 24.04 -2.79
N ASN A 65 -7.00 24.25 -1.85
CA ASN A 65 -6.06 23.24 -1.40
C ASN A 65 -6.76 22.01 -0.81
N ALA A 66 -7.74 22.21 0.08
CA ALA A 66 -8.56 21.13 0.63
C ALA A 66 -9.36 20.40 -0.46
N SER A 67 -9.96 21.13 -1.42
CA SER A 67 -10.67 20.51 -2.54
C SER A 67 -9.77 19.62 -3.40
N TYR A 68 -8.52 20.02 -3.67
CA TYR A 68 -7.57 19.18 -4.40
C TYR A 68 -7.12 17.96 -3.60
N TYR A 69 -6.94 18.07 -2.27
CA TYR A 69 -6.70 16.90 -1.42
C TYR A 69 -7.84 15.89 -1.55
N LEU A 70 -9.09 16.32 -1.42
CA LEU A 70 -10.26 15.45 -1.56
C LEU A 70 -10.36 14.81 -2.95
N TYR A 71 -10.06 15.57 -4.00
CA TYR A 71 -10.01 15.04 -5.36
C TYR A 71 -8.97 13.92 -5.50
N TYR A 72 -7.76 14.12 -5.01
CA TYR A 72 -6.70 13.11 -5.08
C TYR A 72 -6.97 11.92 -4.16
N LEU A 73 -7.53 12.12 -2.97
CA LEU A 73 -7.94 11.04 -2.06
C LEU A 73 -8.98 10.12 -2.72
N ARG A 74 -9.96 10.68 -3.44
CA ARG A 74 -10.94 9.89 -4.21
C ARG A 74 -10.27 9.09 -5.33
N ARG A 75 -9.25 9.65 -6.00
CA ARG A 75 -8.47 8.94 -7.02
C ARG A 75 -7.63 7.82 -6.43
N ILE A 76 -6.96 8.06 -5.29
CA ILE A 76 -6.21 7.05 -4.55
C ILE A 76 -7.12 5.89 -4.21
N ASN A 77 -8.27 6.15 -3.56
CA ASN A 77 -9.22 5.10 -3.18
C ASN A 77 -9.69 4.26 -4.39
N LYS A 78 -10.00 4.91 -5.52
CA LYS A 78 -10.38 4.21 -6.76
C LYS A 78 -9.25 3.34 -7.29
N MET A 79 -8.01 3.81 -7.27
CA MET A 79 -6.84 3.04 -7.71
C MET A 79 -6.54 1.88 -6.78
N THR A 80 -6.61 2.10 -5.46
CA THR A 80 -6.48 1.03 -4.45
C THR A 80 -7.45 -0.10 -4.74
N SER A 81 -8.74 0.19 -4.96
CA SER A 81 -9.74 -0.84 -5.30
C SER A 81 -9.46 -1.59 -6.61
N VAL A 82 -8.78 -0.97 -7.58
CA VAL A 82 -8.37 -1.63 -8.83
C VAL A 82 -7.20 -2.57 -8.55
N ILE A 83 -6.16 -2.09 -7.86
CA ILE A 83 -4.96 -2.86 -7.54
C ILE A 83 -5.31 -4.05 -6.64
N GLU A 84 -6.17 -3.88 -5.64
CA GLU A 84 -6.65 -4.98 -4.77
C GLU A 84 -7.25 -6.15 -5.57
N ARG A 85 -8.03 -5.84 -6.62
CA ARG A 85 -8.61 -6.86 -7.51
C ARG A 85 -7.56 -7.55 -8.36
N GLU A 86 -6.49 -6.86 -8.73
CA GLU A 86 -5.38 -7.41 -9.52
C GLU A 86 -4.45 -8.27 -8.67
N VAL A 87 -4.14 -7.84 -7.44
CA VAL A 87 -3.34 -8.62 -6.48
C VAL A 87 -4.03 -9.94 -6.15
N THR A 88 -5.35 -9.92 -5.91
CA THR A 88 -6.13 -11.14 -5.64
C THR A 88 -6.05 -12.15 -6.78
N LYS A 89 -5.83 -11.70 -8.03
CA LYS A 89 -5.72 -12.57 -9.21
C LYS A 89 -4.31 -13.09 -9.46
N SER A 90 -3.26 -12.30 -9.20
CA SER A 90 -1.91 -12.67 -9.66
C SER A 90 -0.73 -12.33 -8.75
N MET A 91 -0.94 -11.80 -7.54
CA MET A 91 0.08 -11.53 -6.50
C MET A 91 1.49 -11.20 -7.05
N LYS A 92 1.61 -10.24 -7.97
CA LYS A 92 2.92 -9.86 -8.50
C LYS A 92 3.50 -8.71 -7.69
N ASN A 93 4.82 -8.62 -7.71
CA ASN A 93 5.56 -7.58 -6.99
C ASN A 93 5.20 -6.17 -7.47
N LYS A 94 4.77 -6.01 -8.73
CA LYS A 94 4.40 -4.72 -9.31
C LYS A 94 3.22 -4.10 -8.56
N GLU A 95 2.15 -4.87 -8.36
CA GLU A 95 0.94 -4.40 -7.70
C GLU A 95 1.22 -4.08 -6.22
N LEU A 96 2.07 -4.86 -5.54
CA LEU A 96 2.51 -4.55 -4.17
C LEU A 96 3.30 -3.23 -4.08
N ILE A 97 4.20 -2.97 -5.03
CA ILE A 97 4.94 -1.70 -5.10
C ILE A 97 3.98 -0.53 -5.33
N GLN A 98 2.96 -0.70 -6.17
CA GLN A 98 1.95 0.34 -6.38
C GLN A 98 1.13 0.63 -5.11
N LEU A 99 0.75 -0.39 -4.33
CA LEU A 99 0.11 -0.19 -3.03
C LEU A 99 1.02 0.58 -2.07
N LEU A 100 2.31 0.23 -2.00
CA LEU A 100 3.29 0.94 -1.16
C LEU A 100 3.41 2.43 -1.54
N GLU A 101 3.42 2.75 -2.83
CA GLU A 101 3.48 4.15 -3.30
C GLU A 101 2.21 4.95 -2.93
N LEU A 102 1.04 4.32 -2.99
CA LEU A 102 -0.21 4.93 -2.53
C LEU A 102 -0.22 5.13 -1.01
N GLU A 103 0.34 4.19 -0.24
CA GLU A 103 0.46 4.30 1.22
C GLU A 103 1.36 5.48 1.60
N LYS A 104 2.53 5.58 0.97
CA LYS A 104 3.45 6.71 1.15
C LYS A 104 2.78 8.04 0.82
N SER A 105 1.99 8.08 -0.26
CA SER A 105 1.21 9.26 -0.66
C SER A 105 0.21 9.68 0.42
N LEU A 106 -0.50 8.71 1.03
CA LEU A 106 -1.45 8.96 2.11
C LEU A 106 -0.77 9.48 3.38
N VAL A 107 0.43 8.98 3.70
CA VAL A 107 1.25 9.49 4.83
C VAL A 107 1.68 10.94 4.60
N TYR A 108 2.11 11.30 3.39
CA TYR A 108 2.43 12.70 3.07
C TYR A 108 1.20 13.61 3.18
N PHE A 109 0.05 13.15 2.68
CA PHE A 109 -1.19 13.90 2.75
C PHE A 109 -1.66 14.10 4.19
N SER A 110 -1.72 13.05 5.00
CA SER A 110 -2.16 13.15 6.40
C SER A 110 -1.25 14.08 7.22
N THR A 111 0.07 13.98 7.00
CA THR A 111 1.06 14.86 7.65
C THR A 111 0.85 16.33 7.26
N SER A 112 0.68 16.62 5.96
CA SER A 112 0.44 17.98 5.49
C SER A 112 -0.90 18.54 5.94
N LEU A 113 -1.97 17.74 5.92
CA LEU A 113 -3.33 18.15 6.33
C LEU A 113 -3.38 18.45 7.82
N LYS A 114 -2.66 17.67 8.64
CA LYS A 114 -2.52 17.91 10.08
C LYS A 114 -1.75 19.21 10.36
N ALA A 115 -0.70 19.51 9.58
CA ALA A 115 -0.01 20.79 9.69
C ALA A 115 -0.92 21.98 9.31
N ILE A 116 -1.74 21.84 8.28
CA ILE A 116 -2.71 22.87 7.86
C ILE A 116 -3.79 23.05 8.95
N GLU A 117 -4.29 21.97 9.54
CA GLU A 117 -5.25 22.01 10.65
C GLU A 117 -4.74 22.87 11.83
N LEU A 118 -3.45 22.72 12.19
CA LEU A 118 -2.84 23.54 13.24
C LEU A 118 -2.81 25.03 12.86
N VAL A 119 -2.52 25.35 11.60
CA VAL A 119 -2.53 26.74 11.10
C VAL A 119 -3.95 27.32 11.12
N LEU A 120 -4.95 26.57 10.64
CA LEU A 120 -6.35 27.00 10.65
C LEU A 120 -6.85 27.26 12.07
N ASN A 121 -6.58 26.35 13.01
CA ASN A 121 -6.92 26.53 14.42
C ASN A 121 -6.25 27.76 15.04
N LYS A 122 -5.02 28.08 14.64
CA LYS A 122 -4.33 29.30 15.07
C LYS A 122 -4.99 30.56 14.48
N MET A 123 -5.43 30.52 13.22
CA MET A 123 -6.15 31.63 12.56
C MET A 123 -7.51 31.91 13.21
N VAL A 124 -8.21 30.88 13.70
CA VAL A 124 -9.44 31.05 14.49
C VAL A 124 -9.14 31.86 15.77
N ARG A 125 -8.11 31.47 16.52
CA ARG A 125 -7.80 32.05 17.84
C ARG A 125 -7.10 33.41 17.82
N THR A 126 -6.49 33.78 16.69
CA THR A 126 -5.64 34.99 16.61
C THR A 126 -6.34 36.10 15.84
N ASN A 127 -6.44 37.30 16.43
CA ASN A 127 -7.03 38.49 15.80
C ASN A 127 -6.03 39.32 14.97
N SER A 128 -4.93 38.71 14.53
CA SER A 128 -3.85 39.42 13.79
C SER A 128 -4.24 39.86 12.38
N ILE A 129 -5.40 39.47 11.86
CA ILE A 129 -5.85 39.80 10.52
C ILE A 129 -7.33 40.20 10.58
N LYS A 130 -7.71 41.26 9.84
CA LYS A 130 -9.07 41.77 9.77
C LYS A 130 -10.01 40.68 9.23
N LYS A 131 -10.95 40.24 10.05
CA LYS A 131 -11.99 39.26 9.70
C LYS A 131 -13.25 40.02 9.32
N TYR A 132 -13.69 39.90 8.07
CA TYR A 132 -15.04 40.28 7.67
C TYR A 132 -16.00 39.11 7.97
N PRO A 133 -17.31 39.33 8.17
CA PRO A 133 -18.26 38.25 8.44
C PRO A 133 -18.16 37.09 7.44
N ASP A 134 -18.17 37.37 6.13
CA ASP A 134 -18.02 36.30 5.10
C ASP A 134 -16.68 35.55 5.17
N ASP A 135 -15.63 36.14 5.76
CA ASP A 135 -14.32 35.49 5.89
C ASP A 135 -14.32 34.48 7.06
N GLU A 136 -15.23 34.63 8.02
CA GLU A 136 -15.43 33.69 9.12
C GLU A 136 -16.15 32.43 8.63
N ASP A 137 -17.22 32.59 7.84
CA ASP A 137 -17.91 31.48 7.17
C ASP A 137 -16.95 30.68 6.27
N LEU A 138 -16.16 31.38 5.45
CA LEU A 138 -15.17 30.74 4.59
C LEU A 138 -14.08 30.00 5.39
N LEU A 139 -13.68 30.53 6.56
CA LEU A 139 -12.72 29.84 7.43
C LEU A 139 -13.32 28.55 8.00
N GLU A 140 -14.58 28.57 8.41
CA GLU A 140 -15.30 27.39 8.88
C GLU A 140 -15.38 26.32 7.79
N ASP A 141 -15.76 26.69 6.57
CA ASP A 141 -15.78 25.80 5.41
C ASP A 141 -14.41 25.14 5.17
N VAL A 142 -13.33 25.92 5.19
CA VAL A 142 -11.96 25.40 5.02
C VAL A 142 -11.59 24.42 6.12
N ILE A 143 -11.97 24.68 7.37
CA ILE A 143 -11.72 23.78 8.50
C ILE A 143 -12.45 22.46 8.31
N VAL A 144 -13.74 22.51 7.92
CA VAL A 144 -14.55 21.32 7.68
C VAL A 144 -13.96 20.46 6.55
N GLU A 145 -13.64 21.09 5.42
CA GLU A 145 -13.06 20.39 4.25
C GLU A 145 -11.68 19.81 4.56
N ASN A 146 -10.82 20.54 5.29
CA ASN A 146 -9.49 20.04 5.69
C ASN A 146 -9.60 18.87 6.68
N LYS A 147 -10.53 18.96 7.65
CA LYS A 147 -10.79 17.88 8.60
C LYS A 147 -11.29 16.62 7.89
N GLN A 148 -12.23 16.78 6.95
CA GLN A 148 -12.73 15.68 6.13
C GLN A 148 -11.59 15.01 5.34
N ALA A 149 -10.73 15.82 4.71
CA ALA A 149 -9.58 15.31 3.98
C ALA A 149 -8.61 14.54 4.90
N LEU A 150 -8.35 15.05 6.11
CA LEU A 150 -7.47 14.40 7.09
C LEU A 150 -8.03 13.05 7.56
N GLU A 151 -9.33 12.99 7.87
CA GLU A 151 -10.01 11.76 8.24
C GLU A 151 -9.97 10.74 7.08
N MET A 152 -10.27 11.17 5.85
CA MET A 152 -10.17 10.31 4.67
C MET A 152 -8.75 9.77 4.45
N ALA A 153 -7.73 10.63 4.55
CA ALA A 153 -6.33 10.21 4.39
C ALA A 153 -5.92 9.16 5.45
N THR A 154 -6.38 9.35 6.69
CA THR A 154 -6.09 8.43 7.81
C THR A 154 -6.80 7.09 7.60
N ILE A 155 -8.10 7.10 7.30
CA ILE A 155 -8.90 5.89 7.07
C ILE A 155 -8.34 5.10 5.88
N TYR A 156 -8.04 5.76 4.77
CA TYR A 156 -7.49 5.09 3.60
C TYR A 156 -6.08 4.53 3.88
N GLY A 157 -5.27 5.21 4.68
CA GLY A 157 -3.97 4.72 5.13
C GLY A 157 -4.11 3.44 5.96
N ASP A 158 -5.01 3.45 6.95
CA ASP A 158 -5.28 2.31 7.81
C ASP A 158 -5.80 1.10 7.02
N ILE A 159 -6.69 1.32 6.05
CA ILE A 159 -7.20 0.25 5.18
C ILE A 159 -6.05 -0.34 4.36
N LEU A 160 -5.23 0.50 3.74
CA LEU A 160 -4.15 0.05 2.86
C LEU A 160 -3.07 -0.72 3.63
N SER A 161 -2.72 -0.28 4.84
CA SER A 161 -1.82 -1.01 5.74
C SER A 161 -2.37 -2.40 6.08
N ARG A 162 -3.66 -2.50 6.45
CA ARG A 162 -4.32 -3.79 6.71
C ARG A 162 -4.37 -4.71 5.50
N VAL A 163 -4.54 -4.15 4.31
CA VAL A 163 -4.51 -4.90 3.04
C VAL A 163 -3.12 -5.46 2.77
N MET A 164 -2.07 -4.67 3.00
CA MET A 164 -0.67 -5.12 2.87
C MET A 164 -0.32 -6.22 3.87
N ASP A 165 -0.80 -6.14 5.11
CA ASP A 165 -0.64 -7.20 6.11
C ASP A 165 -1.35 -8.49 5.68
N ALA A 166 -2.59 -8.37 5.15
CA ALA A 166 -3.33 -9.51 4.64
C ALA A 166 -2.62 -10.19 3.46
N PHE A 167 -2.05 -9.42 2.52
CA PHE A 167 -1.27 -9.98 1.43
C PHE A 167 0.01 -10.64 1.91
N SER A 168 0.71 -10.07 2.89
CA SER A 168 1.88 -10.69 3.51
C SER A 168 1.53 -12.04 4.16
N ALA A 169 0.38 -12.13 4.83
CA ALA A 169 -0.12 -13.38 5.39
C ALA A 169 -0.47 -14.43 4.31
N ILE A 170 -1.09 -14.01 3.20
CA ILE A 170 -1.40 -14.90 2.07
C ILE A 170 -0.11 -15.42 1.43
N ILE A 171 0.90 -14.57 1.24
CA ILE A 171 2.21 -14.97 0.69
C ILE A 171 2.87 -15.99 1.60
N SER A 172 2.90 -15.73 2.91
CA SER A 172 3.45 -16.65 3.91
C SER A 172 2.73 -18.00 3.89
N ASN A 173 1.39 -17.99 3.80
CA ASN A 173 0.60 -19.22 3.71
C ASN A 173 0.89 -20.00 2.42
N ASN A 174 1.03 -19.31 1.28
CA ASN A 174 1.39 -19.94 0.02
C ASN A 174 2.81 -20.55 0.08
N GLN A 175 3.77 -19.84 0.66
CA GLN A 175 5.12 -20.36 0.88
C GLN A 175 5.09 -21.61 1.79
N ASN A 176 4.30 -21.59 2.86
CA ASN A 176 4.14 -22.74 3.74
C ASN A 176 3.53 -23.95 2.99
N ASN A 177 2.53 -23.74 2.14
CA ASN A 177 1.95 -24.80 1.32
C ASN A 177 2.97 -25.39 0.33
N VAL A 178 3.77 -24.54 -0.33
CA VAL A 178 4.84 -25.01 -1.24
C VAL A 178 5.91 -25.79 -0.47
N MET A 179 6.32 -25.32 0.71
CA MET A 179 7.28 -26.04 1.55
C MET A 179 6.73 -27.39 2.03
N GLN A 180 5.46 -27.45 2.43
CA GLN A 180 4.79 -28.70 2.78
C GLN A 180 4.79 -29.68 1.60
N PHE A 181 4.44 -29.21 0.40
CA PHE A 181 4.48 -30.03 -0.81
C PHE A 181 5.89 -30.57 -1.10
N LEU A 182 6.91 -29.70 -1.12
CA LEU A 182 8.30 -30.13 -1.35
C LEU A 182 8.81 -31.10 -0.28
N THR A 183 8.44 -30.89 0.99
CA THR A 183 8.79 -31.78 2.09
C THR A 183 8.14 -33.15 1.89
N SER A 184 6.88 -33.19 1.48
CA SER A 184 6.16 -34.43 1.18
C SER A 184 6.78 -35.21 0.04
N VAL A 185 7.11 -34.54 -1.07
CA VAL A 185 7.83 -35.16 -2.21
C VAL A 185 9.20 -35.70 -1.77
N THR A 186 9.93 -34.93 -0.94
CA THR A 186 11.24 -35.33 -0.42
C THR A 186 11.14 -36.58 0.45
N LEU A 187 10.19 -36.63 1.38
CA LEU A 187 9.97 -37.79 2.26
C LEU A 187 9.63 -39.06 1.46
N ILE A 188 8.74 -38.94 0.47
CA ILE A 188 8.37 -40.08 -0.39
C ILE A 188 9.59 -40.57 -1.20
N THR A 189 10.40 -39.66 -1.75
CA THR A 189 11.59 -39.99 -2.55
C THR A 189 12.73 -40.56 -1.71
N THR A 190 12.81 -40.19 -0.43
CA THR A 190 13.87 -40.65 0.48
C THR A 190 13.78 -42.16 0.74
N ILE A 191 12.58 -42.73 0.79
CA ILE A 191 12.39 -44.16 1.10
C ILE A 191 13.02 -45.08 0.04
N PRO A 192 12.72 -44.96 -1.27
CA PRO A 192 13.41 -45.75 -2.30
C PRO A 192 14.92 -45.47 -2.36
N THR A 193 15.32 -44.22 -2.11
CA THR A 193 16.73 -43.82 -2.14
C THR A 193 17.54 -44.53 -1.06
N ILE A 194 17.02 -44.60 0.16
CA ILE A 194 17.65 -45.32 1.28
C ILE A 194 17.72 -46.83 0.98
N VAL A 195 16.62 -47.43 0.50
CA VAL A 195 16.60 -48.87 0.17
C VAL A 195 17.61 -49.18 -0.95
N SER A 196 17.60 -48.41 -2.04
CA SER A 196 18.57 -48.55 -3.12
C SER A 196 20.00 -48.32 -2.63
N GLY A 197 20.22 -47.40 -1.69
CA GLY A 197 21.51 -47.13 -1.09
C GLY A 197 22.06 -48.35 -0.37
N PHE A 198 21.28 -48.95 0.54
CA PHE A 198 21.69 -50.15 1.27
C PHE A 198 21.97 -51.36 0.36
N PHE A 199 21.10 -51.60 -0.62
CA PHE A 199 21.29 -52.71 -1.58
C PHE A 199 22.38 -52.44 -2.62
N GLY A 200 22.81 -51.19 -2.78
CA GLY A 200 23.95 -50.80 -3.61
C GLY A 200 25.30 -50.87 -2.90
N MET A 201 25.34 -51.17 -1.59
CA MET A 201 26.60 -51.31 -0.86
C MET A 201 27.26 -52.66 -1.13
N ASN A 202 28.55 -52.68 -1.45
CA ASN A 202 29.32 -53.90 -1.68
C ASN A 202 29.76 -54.60 -0.37
N VAL A 203 28.83 -54.87 0.54
CA VAL A 203 29.06 -55.62 1.78
C VAL A 203 28.60 -57.07 1.61
N GLY A 204 29.42 -58.03 2.01
CA GLY A 204 29.03 -59.45 2.00
C GLY A 204 27.92 -59.74 3.00
N GLY A 205 26.93 -60.56 2.61
CA GLY A 205 25.85 -61.01 3.50
C GLY A 205 24.53 -60.22 3.41
N ILE A 206 24.26 -59.54 2.30
CA ILE A 206 22.97 -58.85 2.10
C ILE A 206 21.83 -59.89 2.01
N PRO A 207 20.81 -59.80 2.89
CA PRO A 207 19.65 -60.66 2.81
C PRO A 207 18.95 -60.50 1.46
N TYR A 208 18.56 -61.61 0.83
CA TYR A 208 18.00 -61.66 -0.54
C TYR A 208 18.95 -61.30 -1.70
N GLY A 209 20.25 -61.10 -1.47
CA GLY A 209 21.22 -60.77 -2.53
C GLY A 209 21.55 -61.91 -3.52
N ASN A 210 21.45 -63.18 -3.09
CA ASN A 210 21.74 -64.36 -3.91
C ASN A 210 20.47 -65.07 -4.44
N ASP A 211 19.29 -64.52 -4.16
CA ASP A 211 18.01 -65.15 -4.47
C ASP A 211 17.41 -64.57 -5.76
N ILE A 212 16.92 -65.42 -6.66
CA ILE A 212 16.50 -65.02 -8.01
C ILE A 212 15.31 -64.06 -8.00
N ASN A 213 14.50 -64.13 -6.94
CA ASN A 213 13.32 -63.29 -6.72
C ASN A 213 13.58 -62.12 -5.74
N GLY A 214 14.77 -62.03 -5.14
CA GLY A 214 15.09 -61.07 -4.09
C GLY A 214 14.88 -59.62 -4.50
N PHE A 215 15.30 -59.28 -5.73
CA PHE A 215 15.10 -57.95 -6.32
C PHE A 215 13.61 -57.55 -6.36
N TRP A 216 12.75 -58.44 -6.86
CA TRP A 216 11.31 -58.17 -6.99
C TRP A 216 10.61 -58.05 -5.64
N ILE A 217 11.02 -58.85 -4.65
CA ILE A 217 10.48 -58.79 -3.27
C ILE A 217 10.79 -57.43 -2.63
N VAL A 218 12.04 -56.97 -2.71
CA VAL A 218 12.47 -55.68 -2.15
C VAL A 218 11.75 -54.51 -2.85
N MET A 219 11.59 -54.58 -4.17
CA MET A 219 10.88 -53.57 -4.95
C MET A 219 9.40 -53.48 -4.53
N LEU A 220 8.73 -54.63 -4.36
CA LEU A 220 7.34 -54.71 -3.92
C LEU A 220 7.16 -54.14 -2.51
N ILE A 221 8.02 -54.51 -1.55
CA ILE A 221 7.98 -54.00 -0.17
C ILE A 221 8.19 -52.48 -0.15
N THR A 222 9.19 -51.98 -0.89
CA THR A 222 9.50 -50.54 -0.96
C THR A 222 8.34 -49.75 -1.54
N THR A 223 7.73 -50.26 -2.62
CA THR A 223 6.54 -49.66 -3.24
C THR A 223 5.36 -49.63 -2.26
N LEU A 224 5.13 -50.71 -1.52
CA LEU A 224 4.05 -50.81 -0.54
C LEU A 224 4.24 -49.83 0.62
N ILE A 225 5.47 -49.68 1.11
CA ILE A 225 5.82 -48.67 2.12
C ILE A 225 5.57 -47.25 1.57
N CYS A 226 6.01 -46.95 0.35
CA CYS A 226 5.77 -45.65 -0.27
C CYS A 226 4.29 -45.33 -0.42
N LEU A 227 3.46 -46.31 -0.81
CA LEU A 227 2.02 -46.17 -0.91
C LEU A 227 1.37 -45.89 0.45
N VAL A 228 1.78 -46.61 1.50
CA VAL A 228 1.27 -46.40 2.87
C VAL A 228 1.62 -45.00 3.37
N VAL A 229 2.87 -44.57 3.18
CA VAL A 229 3.32 -43.23 3.57
C VAL A 229 2.56 -42.16 2.80
N THR A 230 2.44 -42.29 1.48
CA THR A 230 1.68 -41.35 0.64
C THR A 230 0.22 -41.27 1.07
N PHE A 231 -0.41 -42.41 1.38
CA PHE A 231 -1.79 -42.46 1.87
C PHE A 231 -1.96 -41.74 3.21
N PHE A 232 -1.06 -41.96 4.17
CA PHE A 232 -1.07 -41.26 5.46
C PHE A 232 -0.86 -39.74 5.29
N MET A 233 0.06 -39.33 4.41
CA MET A 233 0.34 -37.92 4.16
C MET A 233 -0.83 -37.21 3.48
N SER A 234 -1.48 -37.86 2.52
CA SER A 234 -2.68 -37.34 1.85
C SER A 234 -3.86 -37.17 2.83
N ARG A 235 -4.05 -38.13 3.75
CA ARG A 235 -5.12 -38.05 4.76
C ARG A 235 -4.93 -36.88 5.72
N ASN A 236 -3.68 -36.50 6.01
CA ASN A 236 -3.35 -35.42 6.93
C ASN A 236 -3.25 -34.05 6.26
N LYS A 237 -3.63 -33.91 4.97
CA LYS A 237 -3.50 -32.68 4.17
C LYS A 237 -2.07 -32.13 4.11
N LEU A 238 -1.07 -33.01 4.23
CA LEU A 238 0.35 -32.66 4.00
C LEU A 238 0.69 -32.69 2.49
N LEU A 239 -0.22 -33.24 1.69
CA LEU A 239 -0.29 -33.22 0.23
C LEU A 239 -1.58 -32.48 -0.17
#